data_AF-A0A7Y7IXN9-F1
#
_entry.id   AF-A0A7Y7IXN9-F1
#
_cell.length_a   1.000
_cell.length_b   1.000
_cell.length_c   1.000
_cell.angle_alpha   90.00
_cell.angle_beta   90.00
_cell.angle_gamma   90.00
#
_symmetry.space_group_name_H-M   'P 1'
#
loop_
_entity.id
_entity.type
_entity.pdbx_description
1 polymer ?
#
loop_
_entity_poly.entity_id
_entity_poly.type
_entity_poly.pdbx_seq_one_letter_code
_entity_poly.pdbx_strand_id
1 'polypeptide(L)'
;MKSLTILLAVLGLALITFCMAWLGVGSVLKAVLSIGAVGFVAIVAAQLAVDATLGVAWHVACPRIALPHLIVARMVRDAAATCLPFSQLGGILIGIRATGADASPRRHAIEWPEAASANIVDLTTEVLGQIVFVLLAVACLVMHQQHSPFARPVLIGTLLLGAGIGGFIWTQRQGGTLLKRLARGLSRNITAQWRSAMLAGADTL
;
A
#
# COMPACT_ATOMS: atom_id res chain seq x y z
N MET A 1 24.36 1.49 -2.88
CA MET A 1 22.88 1.66 -2.81
C MET A 1 22.47 3.00 -2.22
N LYS A 2 22.97 3.41 -1.04
CA LYS A 2 22.62 4.70 -0.39
C LYS A 2 22.84 5.94 -1.28
N SER A 3 23.97 6.02 -1.99
CA SER A 3 24.28 7.17 -2.86
C SER A 3 23.36 7.31 -4.07
N LEU A 4 22.89 6.19 -4.63
CA LEU A 4 21.96 6.18 -5.76
C LEU A 4 20.59 6.72 -5.34
N THR A 5 20.08 6.26 -4.19
CA THR A 5 18.83 6.79 -3.60
C THR A 5 18.88 8.29 -3.38
N ILE A 6 19.96 8.79 -2.78
CA ILE A 6 20.13 10.22 -2.53
C ILE A 6 20.20 10.99 -3.85
N LEU A 7 20.94 10.47 -4.84
CA LEU A 7 21.03 11.07 -6.17
C LEU A 7 19.66 11.18 -6.85
N LEU A 8 18.87 10.11 -6.85
CA LEU A 8 17.53 10.12 -7.44
C LEU A 8 16.58 11.09 -6.71
N ALA A 9 16.67 11.17 -5.38
CA ALA A 9 15.87 12.11 -4.59
C ALA A 9 16.22 13.57 -4.94
N VAL A 10 17.52 13.89 -5.01
CA VAL A 10 18.00 15.22 -5.41
C VAL A 10 17.61 15.54 -6.85
N LEU A 11 17.70 14.58 -7.76
CA LEU A 11 17.32 14.75 -9.16
C LEU A 11 15.80 14.98 -9.30
N GLY A 12 14.97 14.24 -8.57
CA GLY A 12 13.52 14.47 -8.51
C GLY A 12 13.19 15.85 -7.95
N LEU A 13 13.86 16.28 -6.88
CA LEU A 13 13.68 17.61 -6.31
C LEU A 13 14.09 18.72 -7.28
N ALA A 14 15.22 18.55 -7.97
CA ALA A 14 15.69 19.47 -9.00
C ALA A 14 14.69 19.57 -10.16
N LEU A 15 14.15 18.43 -10.62
CA LEU A 15 13.15 18.38 -11.68
C LEU A 15 11.87 19.12 -11.28
N ILE A 16 11.33 18.88 -10.08
CA ILE A 16 10.12 19.56 -9.58
C ILE A 16 10.36 21.07 -9.48
N THR A 17 11.52 21.47 -8.94
CA THR A 17 11.89 22.88 -8.80
C THR A 17 12.02 23.56 -10.17
N PHE A 18 12.63 22.88 -11.13
CA PHE A 18 12.74 23.35 -12.51
C PHE A 18 11.36 23.49 -13.17
N CYS A 19 10.49 22.49 -13.04
CA CYS A 19 9.11 22.57 -13.55
C CYS A 19 8.35 23.74 -12.92
N MET A 20 8.49 23.95 -11.60
CA MET A 20 7.80 25.04 -10.91
C MET A 20 8.34 26.43 -11.30
N ALA A 21 9.64 26.55 -11.57
CA ALA A 21 10.24 27.75 -12.13
C ALA A 21 9.75 28.01 -13.57
N TRP A 22 9.65 26.96 -14.40
CA TRP A 22 9.21 27.05 -15.80
C TRP A 22 7.73 27.38 -15.95
N LEU A 23 6.86 26.74 -15.14
CA LEU A 23 5.41 27.00 -15.12
C LEU A 23 5.06 28.34 -14.41
N GLY A 24 6.04 28.94 -13.75
CA GLY A 24 5.89 30.17 -12.96
C GLY A 24 5.30 29.88 -11.59
N VAL A 25 6.09 30.08 -10.53
CA VAL A 25 5.70 29.83 -9.13
C VAL A 25 4.38 30.54 -8.75
N GLY A 26 4.16 31.74 -9.28
CA GLY A 26 2.94 32.50 -9.02
C GLY A 26 1.66 31.88 -9.58
N SER A 27 1.72 31.13 -10.69
CA SER A 27 0.56 30.44 -11.26
C SER A 27 0.13 29.27 -10.38
N VAL A 28 1.12 28.47 -9.93
CA VAL A 28 0.93 27.35 -9.01
C VAL A 28 0.39 27.84 -7.68
N LEU A 29 0.98 28.89 -7.11
CA LEU A 29 0.53 29.42 -5.82
C LEU A 29 -0.89 29.97 -5.88
N LYS A 30 -1.25 30.68 -6.97
CA LYS A 30 -2.63 31.13 -7.18
C LYS A 30 -3.61 29.96 -7.33
N ALA A 31 -3.23 28.89 -8.01
CA ALA A 31 -4.05 27.68 -8.15
C ALA A 31 -4.22 26.92 -6.82
N VAL A 32 -3.19 26.87 -5.98
CA VAL A 32 -3.29 26.27 -4.64
C VAL A 32 -4.17 27.13 -3.73
N LEU A 33 -4.00 28.46 -3.78
CA LEU A 33 -4.79 29.39 -2.98
C LEU A 33 -6.25 29.51 -3.44
N SER A 34 -6.56 29.22 -4.71
CA SER A 34 -7.94 29.27 -5.23
C SER A 34 -8.86 28.20 -4.64
N ILE A 35 -8.29 27.13 -4.06
CA ILE A 35 -9.03 26.12 -3.30
C ILE A 35 -9.73 26.77 -2.08
N GLY A 36 -9.08 27.76 -1.46
CA GLY A 36 -9.59 28.47 -0.29
C GLY A 36 -9.75 27.58 0.95
N ALA A 37 -10.19 28.18 2.06
CA ALA A 37 -10.40 27.46 3.32
C ALA A 37 -11.53 26.42 3.22
N VAL A 38 -12.60 26.74 2.49
CA VAL A 38 -13.75 25.84 2.31
C VAL A 38 -13.36 24.60 1.51
N GLY A 39 -12.65 24.77 0.39
CA GLY A 39 -12.15 23.64 -0.41
C GLY A 39 -11.17 22.78 0.38
N PHE A 40 -10.30 23.41 1.18
CA PHE A 40 -9.38 22.68 2.07
C PHE A 40 -10.13 21.82 3.11
N VAL A 41 -11.10 22.40 3.82
CA VAL A 41 -11.93 21.67 4.79
C VAL A 41 -12.71 20.54 4.11
N ALA A 42 -13.24 20.76 2.91
CA ALA A 42 -13.94 19.74 2.15
C ALA A 42 -13.03 18.56 1.77
N ILE A 43 -11.78 18.83 1.37
CA ILE A 43 -10.77 17.78 1.07
C ILE A 43 -10.43 16.99 2.34
N VAL A 44 -10.21 17.68 3.47
CA VAL A 44 -9.94 17.01 4.76
C VAL A 44 -11.11 16.13 5.17
N ALA A 45 -12.35 16.64 5.08
CA ALA A 45 -13.54 15.86 5.41
C ALA A 45 -13.71 14.65 4.47
N ALA A 46 -13.45 14.81 3.18
CA ALA A 46 -13.47 13.71 2.21
C ALA A 46 -12.42 12.63 2.56
N GLN A 47 -11.20 13.04 2.93
CA GLN A 47 -10.16 12.09 3.34
C GLN A 47 -10.55 11.34 4.62
N LEU A 48 -11.07 12.04 5.63
CA LEU A 48 -11.55 11.40 6.86
C LEU A 48 -12.69 10.41 6.59
N ALA A 49 -13.59 10.73 5.66
CA ALA A 49 -14.66 9.81 5.25
C ALA A 49 -14.12 8.55 4.56
N VAL A 50 -13.09 8.70 3.72
CA VAL A 50 -12.38 7.58 3.09
C VAL A 50 -11.70 6.71 4.15
N ASP A 51 -10.93 7.31 5.06
CA ASP A 51 -10.21 6.58 6.12
C ASP A 51 -11.17 5.84 7.05
N ALA A 52 -12.30 6.47 7.40
CA ALA A 52 -13.35 5.84 8.20
C ALA A 52 -13.98 4.64 7.48
N THR A 53 -14.29 4.79 6.18
CA THR A 53 -14.88 3.71 5.37
C THR A 53 -13.91 2.54 5.23
N LEU A 54 -12.63 2.82 4.99
CA LEU A 54 -11.58 1.80 4.92
C LEU A 54 -11.36 1.14 6.28
N GLY A 55 -11.39 1.90 7.37
CA GLY A 55 -11.31 1.35 8.73
C GLY A 55 -12.49 0.41 9.07
N VAL A 56 -13.71 0.73 8.60
CA VAL A 56 -14.87 -0.16 8.72
C VAL A 56 -14.67 -1.44 7.91
N ALA A 57 -14.23 -1.34 6.66
CA ALA A 57 -13.94 -2.50 5.82
C ALA A 57 -12.85 -3.40 6.45
N TRP A 58 -11.82 -2.79 7.03
CA TRP A 58 -10.78 -3.49 7.75
C TRP A 58 -11.31 -4.20 9.00
N HIS A 59 -12.21 -3.57 9.75
CA HIS A 59 -12.85 -4.20 10.92
C HIS A 59 -13.69 -5.43 10.54
N VAL A 60 -14.37 -5.41 9.40
CA VAL A 60 -15.10 -6.59 8.88
C VAL A 60 -14.15 -7.76 8.62
N ALA A 61 -12.94 -7.49 8.11
CA ALA A 61 -11.92 -8.52 7.90
C ALA A 61 -11.22 -8.98 9.19
N CYS A 62 -11.08 -8.09 10.18
CA CYS A 62 -10.36 -8.30 11.44
C CYS A 62 -11.20 -7.85 12.65
N PRO A 63 -12.31 -8.54 12.99
CA PRO A 63 -13.27 -8.07 13.99
C PRO A 63 -12.74 -8.09 15.44
N ARG A 64 -11.60 -8.76 15.67
CA ARG A 64 -10.94 -8.82 16.97
C ARG A 64 -10.35 -7.47 17.40
N ILE A 65 -10.01 -6.61 16.44
CA ILE A 65 -9.40 -5.30 16.69
C ILE A 65 -10.50 -4.23 16.77
N ALA A 66 -10.39 -3.28 17.71
CA ALA A 66 -11.40 -2.23 17.87
C ALA A 66 -11.50 -1.37 16.60
N LEU A 67 -12.72 -1.09 16.13
CA LEU A 67 -12.97 -0.18 15.02
C LEU A 67 -12.25 1.19 15.13
N PRO A 68 -12.35 1.95 16.26
CA PRO A 68 -11.66 3.23 16.35
C PRO A 68 -10.14 3.10 16.28
N HIS A 69 -9.58 1.98 16.75
CA HIS A 69 -8.15 1.71 16.66
C HIS A 69 -7.72 1.46 15.21
N LEU A 70 -8.50 0.68 14.45
CA LEU A 70 -8.25 0.44 13.03
C LEU A 70 -8.34 1.72 12.19
N ILE A 71 -9.32 2.59 12.47
CA ILE A 71 -9.44 3.88 11.79
C ILE A 71 -8.19 4.74 12.04
N VAL A 72 -7.75 4.87 13.30
CA VAL A 72 -6.55 5.66 13.63
C VAL A 72 -5.29 5.04 13.03
N ALA A 73 -5.14 3.70 13.11
CA ALA A 73 -4.01 3.01 12.48
C ALA A 73 -3.99 3.23 10.95
N ARG A 74 -5.17 3.30 10.32
CA ARG A 74 -5.31 3.60 8.89
C ARG A 74 -4.88 5.02 8.56
N MET A 75 -5.37 6.01 9.30
CA MET A 75 -4.98 7.41 9.15
C MET A 75 -3.46 7.60 9.30
N VAL A 76 -2.85 6.94 10.30
CA VAL A 76 -1.41 6.98 10.54
C VAL A 76 -0.64 6.34 9.37
N ARG A 77 -1.13 5.21 8.85
CA ARG A 77 -0.55 4.55 7.68
C ARG A 77 -0.57 5.48 6.46
N ASP A 78 -1.71 6.11 6.17
CA ASP A 78 -1.88 6.95 4.98
C ASP A 78 -1.10 8.27 5.09
N ALA A 79 -1.02 8.86 6.28
CA ALA A 79 -0.15 10.00 6.56
C ALA A 79 1.34 9.64 6.36
N ALA A 80 1.79 8.51 6.91
CA ALA A 80 3.15 8.02 6.70
C ALA A 80 3.42 7.69 5.22
N ALA A 81 2.43 7.12 4.54
CA ALA A 81 2.47 6.83 3.10
C ALA A 81 2.36 8.06 2.21
N THR A 82 2.17 9.26 2.76
CA THR A 82 2.19 10.50 1.99
C THR A 82 3.42 11.34 2.33
N CYS A 83 3.88 11.30 3.57
CA CYS A 83 4.93 12.20 4.07
C CYS A 83 6.36 11.65 3.97
N LEU A 84 6.57 10.32 3.92
CA LEU A 84 7.92 9.74 3.97
C LEU A 84 8.52 9.43 2.58
N PRO A 85 9.85 9.56 2.42
CA PRO A 85 10.54 9.05 1.23
C PRO A 85 10.43 7.51 1.21
N PHE A 86 10.06 6.91 0.06
CA PHE A 86 9.63 5.51 -0.07
C PHE A 86 8.28 5.20 0.58
N SER A 87 7.36 6.14 0.43
CA SER A 87 6.17 6.29 1.25
C SER A 87 5.33 5.02 1.42
N GLN A 88 5.25 4.14 0.42
CA GLN A 88 4.50 2.88 0.54
C GLN A 88 5.10 1.91 1.59
N LEU A 89 6.41 1.71 1.59
CA LEU A 89 7.06 0.81 2.57
C LEU A 89 7.08 1.41 3.98
N GLY A 90 7.34 2.71 4.08
CA GLY A 90 7.34 3.44 5.35
C GLY A 90 5.94 3.48 5.98
N GLY A 91 4.92 3.73 5.17
CA GLY A 91 3.51 3.69 5.55
C GLY A 91 3.12 2.34 6.14
N ILE A 92 3.42 1.23 5.45
CA ILE A 92 3.10 -0.11 5.94
C ILE A 92 3.76 -0.40 7.30
N LEU A 93 5.06 -0.13 7.45
CA LEU A 93 5.77 -0.40 8.70
C LEU A 93 5.22 0.42 9.88
N ILE A 94 4.91 1.69 9.65
CA ILE A 94 4.34 2.57 10.66
C ILE A 94 2.88 2.17 10.96
N GLY A 95 2.11 1.78 9.94
CA GLY A 95 0.75 1.24 10.09
C GLY A 95 0.72 -0.03 10.93
N ILE A 96 1.67 -0.95 10.73
CA ILE A 96 1.81 -2.16 11.56
C ILE A 96 2.09 -1.78 13.02
N ARG A 97 3.01 -0.84 13.25
CA ARG A 97 3.30 -0.34 14.60
C ARG A 97 2.10 0.35 15.23
N ALA A 98 1.35 1.16 14.49
CA ALA A 98 0.14 1.82 14.97
C ALA A 98 -0.96 0.80 15.30
N THR A 99 -1.06 -0.28 14.52
CA THR A 99 -2.01 -1.38 14.76
C THR A 99 -1.64 -2.19 16.01
N GLY A 100 -0.34 -2.45 16.22
CA GLY A 100 0.18 -3.15 17.41
C GLY A 100 0.33 -2.26 18.65
N ALA A 101 0.17 -0.94 18.52
CA ALA A 101 0.26 -0.02 19.64
C ALA A 101 -0.90 -0.25 20.60
N ASP A 102 -0.60 -0.29 21.90
CA ASP A 102 -1.59 -0.48 22.95
C ASP A 102 -2.49 0.76 23.05
N ALA A 103 -3.64 0.72 22.38
CA ALA A 103 -4.58 1.85 22.37
C ALA A 103 -5.55 1.86 23.55
N SER A 104 -5.55 0.83 24.40
CA SER A 104 -6.46 0.79 25.55
C SER A 104 -5.85 0.06 26.74
N PRO A 105 -5.85 0.65 27.95
CA PRO A 105 -5.42 -0.01 29.19
C PRO A 105 -6.23 -1.27 29.57
N ARG A 106 -7.32 -1.57 28.84
CA ARG A 106 -8.26 -2.66 29.14
C ARG A 106 -8.30 -3.78 28.09
N ARG A 107 -7.47 -3.71 27.04
CA ARG A 107 -7.44 -4.73 25.98
C ARG A 107 -6.08 -5.40 25.88
N HIS A 108 -6.09 -6.62 25.36
CA HIS A 108 -4.90 -7.40 25.11
C HIS A 108 -4.04 -6.71 24.04
N ALA A 109 -2.76 -6.52 24.32
CA ALA A 109 -1.80 -6.00 23.35
C ALA A 109 -1.79 -6.92 22.12
N ILE A 110 -1.89 -6.34 20.93
CA ILE A 110 -1.86 -7.10 19.68
C ILE A 110 -0.40 -7.44 19.38
N GLU A 111 -0.08 -8.72 19.28
CA GLU A 111 1.28 -9.14 18.95
C GLU A 111 1.68 -8.68 17.55
N TRP A 112 2.97 -8.41 17.35
CA TRP A 112 3.54 -7.96 16.08
C TRP A 112 3.14 -8.81 14.86
N PRO A 113 3.13 -10.16 14.93
CA PRO A 113 2.69 -11.01 13.82
C PRO A 113 1.22 -10.83 13.47
N GLU A 114 0.35 -10.66 14.48
CA GLU A 114 -1.08 -10.44 14.26
C GLU A 114 -1.33 -9.07 13.61
N ALA A 115 -0.68 -8.01 14.09
CA ALA A 115 -0.74 -6.68 13.50
C ALA A 115 -0.24 -6.63 12.05
N ALA A 116 0.85 -7.36 11.76
CA ALA A 116 1.38 -7.51 10.41
C ALA A 116 0.39 -8.25 9.50
N SER A 117 -0.21 -9.35 9.98
CA SER A 117 -1.21 -10.10 9.21
C SER A 117 -2.44 -9.24 8.88
N ALA A 118 -2.92 -8.45 9.83
CA ALA A 118 -4.08 -7.58 9.66
C ALA A 118 -3.82 -6.50 8.61
N ASN A 119 -2.61 -5.90 8.60
CA ASN A 119 -2.21 -4.93 7.57
C ASN A 119 -2.04 -5.56 6.19
N ILE A 120 -1.53 -6.80 6.11
CA ILE A 120 -1.44 -7.52 4.84
C ILE A 120 -2.83 -7.77 4.27
N VAL A 121 -3.77 -8.22 5.11
CA VAL A 121 -5.16 -8.41 4.68
C VAL A 121 -5.74 -7.10 4.16
N ASP A 122 -5.67 -6.01 4.93
CA ASP A 122 -6.17 -4.71 4.52
C ASP A 122 -5.53 -4.20 3.20
N LEU A 123 -4.20 -4.29 3.08
CA LEU A 123 -3.50 -3.90 1.86
C LEU A 123 -3.93 -4.74 0.66
N THR A 124 -4.06 -6.06 0.82
CA THR A 124 -4.53 -6.92 -0.29
C THR A 124 -5.96 -6.58 -0.68
N THR A 125 -6.85 -6.33 0.28
CA THR A 125 -8.23 -5.93 0.03
C THR A 125 -8.29 -4.56 -0.65
N GLU A 126 -7.47 -3.60 -0.23
CA GLU A 126 -7.35 -2.29 -0.86
C GLU A 126 -6.92 -2.41 -2.33
N VAL A 127 -5.85 -3.16 -2.60
CA VAL A 127 -5.34 -3.37 -3.96
C VAL A 127 -6.39 -4.06 -4.82
N LEU A 128 -7.04 -5.12 -4.32
CA LEU A 128 -8.15 -5.78 -5.02
C LEU A 128 -9.28 -4.80 -5.35
N GLY A 129 -9.66 -3.94 -4.40
CA GLY A 129 -10.67 -2.90 -4.59
C GLY A 129 -10.27 -1.87 -5.64
N GLN A 130 -9.03 -1.37 -5.58
CA GLN A 130 -8.48 -0.43 -6.57
C GLN A 130 -8.48 -1.01 -7.96
N ILE A 131 -8.12 -2.29 -8.12
CA ILE A 131 -8.09 -2.90 -9.44
C ILE A 131 -9.53 -3.05 -9.99
N VAL A 132 -10.49 -3.49 -9.17
CA VAL A 132 -11.92 -3.53 -9.58
C VAL A 132 -12.41 -2.13 -9.96
N PHE A 133 -12.07 -1.11 -9.18
CA PHE A 133 -12.42 0.29 -9.49
C PHE A 133 -11.84 0.73 -10.84
N VAL A 134 -10.56 0.44 -11.10
CA VAL A 134 -9.90 0.76 -12.38
C VAL A 134 -10.57 0.04 -13.55
N LEU A 135 -10.88 -1.25 -13.42
CA LEU A 135 -11.59 -2.01 -14.46
C LEU A 135 -12.96 -1.39 -14.79
N LEU A 136 -13.74 -1.03 -13.76
CA LEU A 136 -15.03 -0.38 -13.93
C LEU A 136 -14.90 1.00 -14.57
N ALA A 137 -13.97 1.83 -14.09
CA ALA A 137 -13.72 3.15 -14.63
C ALA A 137 -13.32 3.09 -16.11
N VAL A 138 -12.45 2.15 -16.47
CA VAL A 138 -12.02 1.94 -17.86
C VAL A 138 -13.16 1.39 -18.72
N ALA A 139 -13.96 0.45 -18.22
CA ALA A 139 -15.12 -0.04 -18.94
C ALA A 139 -16.11 1.10 -19.25
N CYS A 140 -16.42 1.94 -18.26
CA CYS A 140 -17.24 3.14 -18.45
C CYS A 140 -16.63 4.10 -19.47
N LEU A 141 -15.32 4.32 -19.42
CA LEU A 141 -14.62 5.21 -20.35
C LEU A 141 -14.67 4.69 -21.79
N VAL A 142 -14.44 3.38 -22.00
CA VAL A 142 -14.50 2.75 -23.32
C VAL A 142 -15.93 2.78 -23.86
N MET A 143 -16.95 2.50 -23.04
CA MET A 143 -18.35 2.63 -23.44
C MET A 143 -18.69 4.05 -23.90
N HIS A 144 -18.11 5.07 -23.27
CA HIS A 144 -18.37 6.46 -23.62
C HIS A 144 -17.56 6.94 -24.84
N GLN A 145 -16.33 6.46 -25.04
CA GLN A 145 -15.41 6.91 -26.10
C GLN A 145 -14.98 5.79 -27.05
N GLN A 146 -15.97 5.17 -27.72
CA GLN A 146 -15.77 4.02 -28.63
C GLN A 146 -14.85 4.30 -29.83
N HIS A 147 -14.74 5.56 -30.29
CA HIS A 147 -14.00 5.94 -31.50
C HIS A 147 -12.57 6.46 -31.24
N SER A 148 -12.11 6.48 -29.99
CA SER A 148 -10.78 6.97 -29.66
C SER A 148 -9.68 5.97 -30.09
N PRO A 149 -8.58 6.41 -30.71
CA PRO A 149 -7.45 5.54 -31.04
C PRO A 149 -6.82 4.88 -29.80
N PHE A 150 -7.06 5.44 -28.61
CA PHE A 150 -6.60 4.88 -27.33
C PHE A 150 -7.51 3.78 -26.76
N ALA A 151 -8.70 3.57 -27.32
CA ALA A 151 -9.64 2.57 -26.82
C ALA A 151 -9.07 1.15 -26.90
N ARG A 152 -8.34 0.80 -27.97
CA ARG A 152 -7.76 -0.53 -28.17
C ARG A 152 -6.65 -0.86 -27.16
N PRO A 153 -5.60 -0.04 -26.96
CA PRO A 153 -4.58 -0.28 -25.93
C PRO A 153 -5.19 -0.40 -24.53
N VAL A 154 -6.16 0.47 -24.21
CA VAL A 154 -6.84 0.49 -22.92
C VAL A 154 -7.65 -0.79 -22.69
N LEU A 155 -8.36 -1.28 -23.71
CA LEU A 155 -9.09 -2.55 -23.64
C LEU A 155 -8.15 -3.74 -23.39
N ILE A 156 -7.02 -3.80 -24.10
CA ILE A 156 -6.01 -4.86 -23.93
C ILE A 156 -5.44 -4.81 -22.51
N GLY A 157 -5.05 -3.62 -22.02
CA GLY A 157 -4.56 -3.43 -20.66
C GLY A 157 -5.57 -3.88 -19.61
N THR A 158 -6.86 -3.58 -19.84
CA THR A 158 -7.98 -4.00 -18.96
C THR A 158 -8.13 -5.51 -18.92
N LEU A 159 -8.08 -6.19 -20.06
CA LEU A 159 -8.15 -7.65 -20.13
C LEU A 159 -6.96 -8.32 -19.44
N LEU A 160 -5.75 -7.81 -19.66
CA LEU A 160 -4.53 -8.30 -18.99
C LEU A 160 -4.61 -8.11 -17.47
N LEU A 161 -5.05 -6.94 -17.02
CA LEU A 161 -5.25 -6.63 -15.61
C LEU A 161 -6.29 -7.58 -14.99
N GLY A 162 -7.43 -7.77 -15.65
CA GLY A 162 -8.48 -8.71 -15.23
C GLY A 162 -7.99 -10.16 -15.13
N ALA A 163 -7.22 -10.62 -16.13
CA ALA A 163 -6.60 -11.95 -16.10
C ALA A 163 -5.58 -12.08 -14.94
N GLY A 164 -4.77 -11.05 -14.71
CA GLY A 164 -3.82 -10.98 -13.59
C GLY A 164 -4.50 -11.11 -12.23
N ILE A 165 -5.60 -10.38 -12.00
CA ILE A 165 -6.40 -10.51 -10.78
C ILE A 165 -6.99 -11.90 -10.66
N GLY A 166 -7.56 -12.45 -11.75
CA GLY A 166 -8.14 -13.79 -11.75
C GLY A 166 -7.12 -14.83 -11.30
N GLY A 167 -5.89 -14.75 -11.84
CA GLY A 167 -4.77 -15.60 -11.42
C GLY A 167 -4.33 -15.36 -9.97
N PHE A 168 -4.33 -14.11 -9.51
CA PHE A 168 -3.97 -13.76 -8.14
C PHE A 168 -5.01 -14.27 -7.12
N ILE A 169 -6.30 -14.06 -7.37
CA ILE A 169 -7.39 -14.59 -6.53
C ILE A 169 -7.34 -16.12 -6.52
N TRP A 170 -7.10 -16.75 -7.67
CA TRP A 170 -6.97 -18.20 -7.77
C TRP A 170 -5.82 -18.75 -6.92
N THR A 171 -4.64 -18.09 -6.95
CA THR A 171 -3.49 -18.47 -6.12
C THR A 171 -3.74 -18.22 -4.62
N GLN A 172 -4.42 -17.13 -4.26
CA GLN A 172 -4.81 -16.85 -2.87
C GLN A 172 -5.85 -17.85 -2.34
N ARG A 173 -6.88 -18.20 -3.13
CA ARG A 173 -7.91 -19.18 -2.76
C ARG A 173 -7.36 -20.60 -2.61
N GLN A 174 -6.28 -20.95 -3.31
CA GLN A 174 -5.55 -22.21 -3.11
C GLN A 174 -4.64 -22.24 -1.87
N GLY A 175 -4.81 -21.27 -0.96
CA GLY A 175 -4.42 -21.36 0.45
C GLY A 175 -2.91 -21.43 0.70
N GLY A 176 -2.09 -20.97 -0.25
CA GLY A 176 -0.64 -20.99 -0.12
C GLY A 176 -0.05 -22.39 -0.22
N THR A 177 -0.66 -23.36 -0.93
CA THR A 177 -0.01 -24.66 -1.19
C THR A 177 1.27 -24.50 -2.01
N LEU A 178 1.27 -23.62 -3.02
CA LEU A 178 2.46 -23.28 -3.80
C LEU A 178 3.50 -22.52 -2.96
N LEU A 179 3.05 -21.54 -2.16
CA LEU A 179 3.90 -20.73 -1.29
C LEU A 179 4.47 -21.55 -0.11
N LYS A 180 3.69 -22.47 0.47
CA LYS A 180 4.12 -23.47 1.47
C LYS A 180 5.02 -24.53 0.85
N ARG A 181 4.90 -24.85 -0.45
CA ARG A 181 5.83 -25.75 -1.15
C ARG A 181 7.17 -25.05 -1.41
N LEU A 182 7.15 -23.80 -1.86
CA LEU A 182 8.34 -22.97 -2.05
C LEU A 182 9.02 -22.63 -0.72
N ALA A 183 8.26 -22.25 0.30
CA ALA A 183 8.78 -21.98 1.64
C ALA A 183 9.33 -23.24 2.33
N ARG A 184 8.71 -24.42 2.14
CA ARG A 184 9.30 -25.70 2.60
C ARG A 184 10.56 -26.09 1.81
N GLY A 185 10.63 -25.75 0.53
CA GLY A 185 11.83 -25.94 -0.28
C GLY A 185 12.97 -25.03 0.18
N LEU A 186 12.67 -23.76 0.41
CA LEU A 186 13.64 -22.76 0.84
C LEU A 186 14.07 -22.97 2.30
N SER A 187 13.15 -23.33 3.20
CA SER A 187 13.48 -23.60 4.61
C SER A 187 14.38 -24.82 4.73
N ARG A 188 14.16 -25.89 3.94
CA ARG A 188 15.08 -27.05 3.93
C ARG A 188 16.52 -26.65 3.57
N ASN A 189 16.69 -25.75 2.62
CA ASN A 189 18.02 -25.32 2.18
C ASN A 189 18.68 -24.36 3.19
N ILE A 190 17.92 -23.42 3.76
CA ILE A 190 18.45 -22.48 4.75
C ILE A 190 18.78 -23.20 6.06
N THR A 191 17.93 -24.09 6.55
CA THR A 191 18.18 -24.81 7.82
C THR A 191 19.38 -25.77 7.69
N ALA A 192 19.60 -26.37 6.52
CA ALA A 192 20.79 -27.17 6.24
C ALA A 192 22.07 -26.32 6.27
N GLN A 193 22.04 -25.15 5.65
CA GLN A 193 23.18 -24.23 5.56
C GLN A 193 23.56 -23.61 6.92
N TRP A 194 22.55 -23.27 7.74
CA TRP A 194 22.76 -22.75 9.10
C TRP A 194 23.28 -23.84 10.06
N ARG A 195 22.80 -25.08 9.93
CA ARG A 195 23.31 -26.22 10.72
C ARG A 195 24.77 -26.52 10.40
N SER A 196 25.15 -26.49 9.12
CA SER A 196 26.57 -26.64 8.72
C SER A 196 27.44 -25.48 9.20
N ALA A 197 26.92 -24.25 9.18
CA ALA A 197 27.66 -23.08 9.67
C ALA A 197 27.87 -23.09 11.19
N MET A 198 26.87 -23.56 11.97
CA MET A 198 27.01 -23.70 13.43
C MET A 198 27.94 -24.84 13.83
N LEU A 199 27.92 -25.97 13.11
CA LEU A 199 28.84 -27.09 13.38
C LEU A 199 30.29 -26.75 12.99
N ALA A 200 30.48 -26.10 11.84
CA ALA A 200 31.81 -25.64 11.41
C ALA A 200 32.43 -24.59 12.36
N GLY A 201 31.62 -23.79 13.05
CA GLY A 201 32.10 -22.85 14.08
C GLY A 201 32.37 -23.49 15.45
N ALA A 202 31.78 -24.66 15.73
CA ALA A 202 31.98 -25.40 16.97
C ALA A 202 33.25 -26.26 16.94
N ASP A 203 33.68 -26.70 15.75
CA ASP A 203 34.93 -27.47 15.55
C ASP A 203 36.20 -26.57 15.52
N THR A 204 36.03 -25.25 15.64
CA THR A 204 37.12 -24.25 15.66
C THR A 204 37.41 -23.65 17.05
N LEU A 205 36.88 -24.26 18.11
CA LEU A 205 37.20 -23.97 19.52
C LEU A 205 37.86 -25.19 20.16
#